data_AF-A0A920H5N1-F1
#
_entry.id   AF-A0A920H5N1-F1
#
_cell.length_a   1.000
_cell.length_b   1.000
_cell.length_c   1.000
_cell.angle_alpha   90.00
_cell.angle_beta   90.00
_cell.angle_gamma   90.00
#
_symmetry.space_group_name_H-M   'P 1'
#
loop_
_entity.id
_entity.type
_entity.pdbx_description
1 polymer ?
#
loop_
_entity_poly.entity_id
_entity_poly.type
_entity_poly.pdbx_seq_one_letter_code
_entity_poly.pdbx_strand_id
1 'polypeptide(L)' 'MVLNISHPFEIAKIHKNTMELLLINHPLDCPVCDQGGMCELQDLAMNHSDLKSRYTQERE' A
#
# COMPACT_ATOMS: atom_id res chain seq x y z
N MET A 1 -7.10 24.04 -5.57
CA MET A 1 -8.29 23.33 -5.05
C MET A 1 -7.88 22.70 -3.73
N VAL A 2 -8.39 23.17 -2.60
CA VAL A 2 -8.15 22.56 -1.29
C VAL A 2 -9.41 21.78 -0.95
N LEU A 3 -9.32 20.45 -0.96
CA LEU A 3 -10.41 19.58 -0.54
C LEU A 3 -10.37 19.48 0.99
N ASN A 4 -11.41 19.99 1.66
CA ASN A 4 -11.53 19.86 3.10
C ASN A 4 -11.95 18.42 3.43
N ILE A 5 -11.02 17.67 4.02
CA ILE A 5 -11.19 16.27 4.34
C ILE A 5 -11.78 16.11 5.74
N SER A 6 -13.11 16.23 5.83
CA SER A 6 -13.85 16.21 7.11
C SER A 6 -13.96 14.82 7.77
N HIS A 7 -13.53 13.75 7.09
CA HIS A 7 -13.72 12.36 7.54
C HIS A 7 -12.40 11.57 7.49
N PRO A 8 -11.54 11.68 8.52
CA PRO A 8 -10.24 11.01 8.56
C PRO A 8 -10.36 9.48 8.54
N PHE A 9 -11.45 8.92 9.10
CA PHE A 9 -11.69 7.48 9.14
C PHE A 9 -11.95 6.88 7.74
N GLU A 10 -12.79 7.51 6.92
CA GLU A 10 -13.07 7.04 5.56
C GLU A 10 -11.84 7.15 4.66
N ILE A 11 -11.02 8.18 4.85
CA ILE A 11 -9.79 8.38 4.07
C ILE A 11 -8.76 7.30 4.38
N ALA A 12 -8.56 6.99 5.67
CA ALA A 12 -7.68 5.91 6.08
C ALA A 12 -8.12 4.55 5.48
N LYS A 13 -9.44 4.31 5.42
CA LYS A 13 -10.01 3.11 4.79
C LYS A 13 -9.79 3.08 3.28
N ILE A 14 -9.98 4.19 2.57
CA ILE A 14 -9.71 4.30 1.14
C ILE A 14 -8.22 4.05 0.87
N HIS A 15 -7.32 4.67 1.64
CA HIS A 15 -5.87 4.49 1.50
C HIS A 15 -5.46 3.03 1.72
N LYS A 16 -6.02 2.36 2.74
CA LYS A 16 -5.78 0.94 2.99
C LYS A 16 -6.23 0.08 1.80
N ASN A 17 -7.42 0.32 1.26
CA ASN A 17 -7.94 -0.41 0.10
C ASN A 17 -7.10 -0.20 -1.16
N THR A 18 -6.64 1.03 -1.41
CA THR A 18 -5.75 1.33 -2.55
C THR A 18 -4.39 0.66 -2.40
N MET A 19 -3.79 0.68 -1.20
CA MET A 19 -2.52 -0.01 -0.96
C MET A 19 -2.65 -1.52 -1.14
N GLU A 20 -3.74 -2.13 -0.68
CA GLU A 20 -3.99 -3.55 -0.93
C GLU A 20 -4.10 -3.85 -2.42
N LEU A 21 -4.82 -3.04 -3.21
CA LEU A 21 -4.93 -3.24 -4.65
C LEU A 21 -3.57 -3.17 -5.37
N LEU A 22 -2.72 -2.22 -4.96
CA LEU A 22 -1.37 -2.09 -5.51
C LEU A 22 -0.51 -3.30 -5.13
N LEU A 23 -0.51 -3.71 -3.86
CA LEU A 23 0.34 -4.79 -3.36
C LEU A 23 -0.07 -6.19 -3.85
N ILE A 24 -1.35 -6.40 -4.20
CA ILE A 24 -1.82 -7.65 -4.81
C ILE A 24 -1.13 -7.92 -6.14
N ASN A 25 -0.96 -6.88 -6.95
CA ASN A 25 -0.35 -6.99 -8.29
C ASN A 25 1.13 -6.57 -8.31
N HIS A 26 1.68 -6.16 -7.16
CA HIS A 26 3.08 -5.77 -7.07
C HIS A 26 3.94 -7.00 -6.74
N PRO A 27 5.01 -7.25 -7.52
CA PRO A 27 5.88 -8.41 -7.31
C PRO A 27 6.55 -8.33 -5.92
N LEU A 28 6.84 -9.49 -5.34
CA LEU A 28 7.57 -9.62 -4.06
C LEU A 28 9.06 -9.26 -4.16
N ASP A 29 9.51 -8.83 -5.33
CA ASP A 29 10.90 -8.75 -5.74
C ASP A 29 11.67 -7.54 -5.16
N CYS A 30 11.20 -6.99 -4.04
CA CYS A 30 11.91 -5.98 -3.25
C CYS A 30 13.41 -6.29 -3.02
N PRO A 31 13.88 -7.54 -2.76
CA PRO A 31 15.31 -7.80 -2.56
C PRO A 31 16.16 -7.73 -3.84
N VAL A 32 15.55 -7.80 -5.02
CA VAL A 32 16.24 -7.64 -6.33
C VAL A 32 15.87 -6.33 -7.02
N CYS A 33 14.94 -5.56 -6.46
CA CYS A 33 14.54 -4.26 -6.96
C CYS A 33 15.64 -3.23 -6.67
N ASP A 34 16.10 -2.53 -7.72
CA ASP A 34 17.10 -1.45 -7.60
C ASP A 34 16.63 -0.27 -6.71
N GLN A 35 15.32 -0.16 -6.48
CA GLN A 35 14.69 0.83 -5.61
C GLN A 35 14.39 0.27 -4.20
N GLY A 36 14.77 -0.98 -3.90
CA GLY A 36 14.60 -1.58 -2.58
C GLY A 36 15.27 -0.74 -1.50
N GLY A 37 14.50 -0.25 -0.52
CA GLY A 37 14.99 0.63 0.55
C GLY A 37 14.83 2.14 0.31
N MET A 38 14.51 2.57 -0.92
CA MET A 38 14.09 3.96 -1.23
C MET A 38 12.71 4.01 -1.89
N CYS A 39 11.99 2.89 -1.85
CA CYS A 39 10.69 2.75 -2.49
C CYS A 39 9.62 3.42 -1.63
N GLU A 40 9.03 4.52 -2.13
CA GLU A 40 7.96 5.23 -1.43
C GLU A 40 6.76 4.32 -1.11
N LEU A 41 6.49 3.33 -1.98
CA LEU A 41 5.42 2.35 -1.74
C LEU A 41 5.75 1.45 -0.53
N GLN A 42 7.02 1.12 -0.33
CA GLN A 42 7.49 0.36 0.84
C GLN A 42 7.32 1.20 2.11
N ASP A 43 7.70 2.48 2.08
CA ASP A 43 7.54 3.40 3.22
C ASP A 43 6.05 3.60 3.58
N LEU A 44 5.19 3.78 2.58
CA LEU A 44 3.74 3.90 2.78
C LEU A 44 3.14 2.62 3.35
N ALA A 45 3.58 1.45 2.87
CA ALA A 45 3.12 0.16 3.37
C ALA A 45 3.59 -0.11 4.80
N MET A 46 4.83 0.25 5.15
CA MET A 46 5.36 0.12 6.52
C MET A 46 4.65 1.05 7.50
N ASN A 47 4.34 2.28 7.08
CA ASN A 47 3.56 3.24 7.86
C ASN A 47 2.08 2.82 8.02
N HIS A 48 1.59 1.90 7.20
CA HIS A 48 0.25 1.31 7.29
C HIS A 48 0.39 -0.18 7.66
N SER A 49 1.02 -0.45 8.81
CA SER A 49 1.46 -1.76 9.31
C SER A 49 0.38 -2.86 9.48
N ASP A 50 -0.86 -2.57 9.14
CA ASP A 50 -2.01 -3.50 9.24
C ASP A 50 -2.53 -3.97 7.85
N LEU A 51 -1.69 -3.85 6.82
CA LEU A 51 -1.92 -4.38 5.48
C LEU A 51 -1.65 -5.90 5.44
N LYS A 52 -2.39 -6.69 6.22
CA LYS A 52 -2.49 -8.12 5.91
C LYS A 52 -3.34 -8.28 4.65
N SER A 53 -2.73 -8.77 3.57
CA SER A 53 -3.47 -9.08 2.35
C SER A 53 -4.63 -10.02 2.68
N ARG A 54 -5.86 -9.57 2.40
CA ARG A 54 -7.06 -10.42 2.47
C ARG A 54 -7.16 -11.38 1.29
N TYR A 55 -6.30 -11.20 0.28
CA TYR A 55 -6.33 -11.94 -0.96
C TYR A 55 -5.27 -13.04 -0.92
N THR A 56 -5.73 -14.28 -1.10
CA THR A 56 -4.93 -15.52 -1.09
C THR A 56 -4.45 -15.94 -2.47
N GLN A 57 -4.55 -15.07 -3.48
CA GLN A 57 -4.09 -15.37 -4.83
C GLN A 57 -2.56 -15.36 -4.91
N GLU A 58 -2.00 -16.24 -5.75
CA GLU A 58 -0.58 -16.24 -6.08
C GLU A 58 -0.22 -14.89 -6.70
N ARG A 59 0.79 -14.25 -6.11
CA ARG A 59 1.32 -12.97 -6.57
C ARG A 59 2.45 -13.32 -7.52
N GLU A 60 2.32 -12.94 -8.78
CA GLU A 60 3.37 -13.11 -9.80
C GLU A 60 4.53 -12.13 -9.60
#